data_AF-A0A6B9XE06-F1
#
_entry.id   AF-A0A6B9XE06-F1
#
_cell.length_a   1.000
_cell.length_b   1.000
_cell.length_c   1.000
_cell.angle_alpha   90.00
_cell.angle_beta   90.00
_cell.angle_gamma   90.00
#
_symmetry.space_group_name_H-M   'P 1'
#
loop_
_entity.id
_entity.type
_entity.pdbx_description
1 polymer ?
#
loop_
_entity_poly.entity_id
_entity_poly.type
_entity_poly.pdbx_seq_one_letter_code
_entity_poly.pdbx_strand_id
1 'polypeptide(L)' 'LGTDDIFETVDVLRAQGVQFQDTPETYYEGIDARVPGHREKIDEMQKRRILIDGNPESGEGLLLQIFTQNVIGPI' A
#
# COMPACT_ATOMS: atom_id res chain seq x y z
N LEU A 1 -4.54 3.90 -12.00
CA LEU A 1 -3.80 2.78 -12.63
C LEU A 1 -4.03 1.55 -11.74
N GLY A 2 -4.21 0.37 -12.33
CA GLY A 2 -4.31 -0.89 -11.60
C GLY A 2 -3.18 -1.83 -12.04
N THR A 3 -2.86 -2.82 -11.21
CA THR A 3 -1.83 -3.85 -11.46
C THR A 3 -2.22 -5.13 -10.73
N ASP A 4 -1.82 -6.28 -11.28
CA ASP A 4 -2.01 -7.59 -10.66
C ASP A 4 -0.92 -7.90 -9.62
N ASP A 5 0.21 -7.18 -9.65
CA ASP A 5 1.28 -7.28 -8.66
C ASP A 5 1.79 -5.88 -8.25
N ILE A 6 1.21 -5.36 -7.18
CA ILE A 6 1.57 -4.05 -6.64
C ILE A 6 2.98 -4.03 -6.04
N PHE A 7 3.49 -5.16 -5.54
CA PHE A 7 4.80 -5.22 -4.91
C PHE A 7 5.90 -5.04 -5.96
N GLU A 8 5.84 -5.82 -7.03
CA GLU A 8 6.75 -5.70 -8.17
C GLU A 8 6.60 -4.33 -8.83
N THR A 9 5.36 -3.87 -9.03
CA THR A 9 5.09 -2.57 -9.67
C THR A 9 5.74 -1.43 -8.88
N VAL A 10 5.61 -1.41 -7.55
CA VAL A 10 6.24 -0.37 -6.70
C VAL A 10 7.75 -0.46 -6.76
N ASP A 11 8.34 -1.67 -6.76
CA ASP A 11 9.78 -1.85 -6.86
C ASP A 11 10.34 -1.31 -8.19
N VAL A 12 9.67 -1.61 -9.31
CA VAL A 12 10.04 -1.11 -10.64
C VAL A 12 9.91 0.42 -10.71
N LEU A 13 8.80 0.98 -10.23
CA LEU A 13 8.58 2.43 -10.27
C LEU A 13 9.60 3.18 -9.41
N ARG A 14 9.93 2.65 -8.22
CA ARG A 14 10.99 3.21 -7.36
C ARG A 14 12.36 3.15 -8.06
N ALA A 15 12.69 2.04 -8.71
CA ALA A 15 13.93 1.90 -9.48
C ALA A 15 14.01 2.91 -10.65
N GLN A 16 12.87 3.32 -11.20
CA GLN A 16 12.74 4.35 -12.23
C GLN A 16 12.70 5.80 -11.67
N GLY A 17 12.87 5.98 -10.36
CA GLY A 17 12.94 7.29 -9.72
C GLY A 17 11.59 7.88 -9.30
N VAL A 18 10.50 7.12 -9.36
CA VAL A 18 9.20 7.57 -8.85
C VAL A 18 9.24 7.65 -7.33
N GLN A 19 8.88 8.82 -6.80
CA GLN A 19 8.80 9.04 -5.36
C GLN A 19 7.39 8.81 -4.85
N PHE A 20 7.29 8.10 -3.73
CA PHE A 20 6.03 7.80 -3.05
C PHE A 20 5.90 8.58 -1.74
N GLN A 21 4.66 8.77 -1.31
CA GLN A 21 4.36 9.32 0.01
C GLN A 21 4.84 8.36 1.09
N ASP A 22 5.19 8.91 2.25
CA ASP A 22 5.58 8.12 3.41
C ASP A 22 4.35 7.75 4.24
N THR A 23 4.47 6.73 5.09
CA THR A 23 3.41 6.29 6.00
C THR A 23 4.05 5.89 7.33
N PRO A 24 3.55 6.40 8.47
CA PRO A 24 4.14 6.10 9.77
C PRO A 24 4.04 4.61 10.10
N GLU A 25 5.05 4.09 10.81
CA GLU A 25 5.13 2.66 11.14
C GLU A 25 3.91 2.16 11.93
N THR A 26 3.34 3.01 12.77
CA THR A 26 2.13 2.73 13.57
C THR A 26 0.90 2.41 12.72
N TYR A 27 0.88 2.79 11.44
CA TYR A 27 -0.18 2.34 10.52
C TYR A 27 -0.17 0.81 10.37
N TYR A 28 1.02 0.22 10.24
CA TYR A 28 1.21 -1.20 9.97
C TYR A 28 0.94 -2.07 11.20
N GLU A 29 1.28 -1.54 12.39
CA GLU A 29 1.02 -2.20 13.68
C GLU A 29 -0.48 -2.47 13.93
N GLY A 30 -1.37 -1.67 13.34
CA GLY A 30 -2.82 -1.77 13.51
C GLY A 30 -3.56 -2.53 12.41
N ILE A 31 -2.89 -3.06 11.38
CA ILE A 31 -3.56 -3.66 10.22
C ILE A 31 -4.37 -4.90 10.62
N ASP A 32 -3.79 -5.82 11.39
CA ASP A 32 -4.46 -7.07 11.78
C ASP A 32 -5.81 -6.82 12.48
N ALA A 33 -5.88 -5.76 13.28
CA ALA A 33 -7.10 -5.39 13.99
C ALA A 33 -8.12 -4.65 13.09
N ARG A 34 -7.64 -3.89 12.10
CA ARG A 34 -8.49 -3.08 11.21
C ARG A 34 -9.05 -3.87 10.03
N VAL A 35 -8.27 -4.80 9.51
CA VAL A 35 -8.59 -5.61 8.32
C VAL A 35 -8.40 -7.09 8.67
N PRO A 36 -9.22 -7.64 9.58
CA PRO A 36 -9.06 -9.03 10.00
C PRO A 36 -9.15 -9.98 8.81
N GLY A 37 -8.34 -11.03 8.82
CA GLY A 37 -8.34 -12.05 7.77
C GLY A 37 -7.69 -11.65 6.43
N HIS A 38 -6.92 -10.55 6.38
CA HIS A 38 -6.32 -10.04 5.13
C HIS A 38 -5.24 -10.92 4.50
N ARG A 39 -4.49 -11.74 5.25
CA ARG A 39 -3.45 -12.68 4.77
C ARG A 39 -2.24 -12.07 4.03
N GLU A 40 -2.21 -10.75 3.84
CA GLU A 40 -1.06 -10.04 3.26
C GLU A 40 0.17 -10.01 4.16
N LYS A 41 1.35 -9.83 3.55
CA LYS A 41 2.63 -9.71 4.26
C LYS A 41 2.88 -8.26 4.69
N ILE A 42 2.53 -7.95 5.94
CA ILE A 42 2.62 -6.57 6.50
C ILE A 42 4.05 -6.00 6.40
N ASP A 43 5.07 -6.82 6.60
CA ASP A 43 6.49 -6.44 6.50
C ASP A 43 6.87 -5.95 5.08
N GLU A 44 6.43 -6.69 4.05
CA GLU A 44 6.67 -6.32 2.66
C GLU A 44 5.87 -5.08 2.23
N MET A 45 4.67 -4.89 2.80
CA MET A 45 3.87 -3.68 2.61
C MET A 45 4.54 -2.47 3.28
N GLN A 46 4.99 -2.63 4.53
CA GLN A 46 5.66 -1.59 5.32
C GLN A 46 6.92 -1.08 4.64
N LYS A 47 7.76 -1.99 4.13
CA LYS A 47 8.96 -1.66 3.35
C LYS A 47 8.65 -0.81 2.11
N ARG A 48 7.48 -1.02 1.51
CA ARG A 48 7.05 -0.35 0.27
C ARG A 48 6.10 0.81 0.48
N ARG A 49 5.70 1.08 1.72
CA ARG A 49 4.65 2.06 2.04
C ARG A 49 3.32 1.76 1.35
N ILE A 50 3.02 0.49 1.12
CA ILE A 50 1.74 0.03 0.56
C ILE A 50 0.68 0.06 1.67
N LEU A 51 -0.50 0.53 1.35
CA LEU A 51 -1.67 0.60 2.22
C LEU A 51 -2.65 -0.51 1.87
N ILE A 52 -3.44 -0.92 2.85
CA ILE A 52 -4.52 -1.90 2.70
C ILE A 52 -5.83 -1.33 3.24
N ASP A 53 -6.91 -1.71 2.56
CA ASP A 53 -8.28 -1.48 3.00
C ASP A 53 -9.18 -2.65 2.58
N GLY A 54 -10.37 -2.75 3.16
CA GLY A 54 -11.37 -3.77 2.87
C GLY A 54 -11.78 -4.59 4.09
N ASN A 55 -12.64 -5.58 3.85
CA ASN A 55 -13.14 -6.47 4.90
C ASN A 55 -13.34 -7.90 4.38
N PRO A 56 -12.26 -8.72 4.36
CA PRO A 56 -12.33 -10.10 3.87
C PRO A 56 -13.36 -10.96 4.61
N GLU A 57 -13.54 -10.73 5.91
CA GLU A 57 -14.46 -11.52 6.73
C GLU A 57 -15.93 -11.26 6.41
N SER A 58 -16.29 -10.07 5.91
CA SER A 58 -17.65 -9.77 5.43
C SER A 58 -17.89 -10.23 3.98
N GLY A 59 -16.89 -10.82 3.33
CA GLY A 59 -16.91 -11.17 1.90
C GLY A 59 -16.62 -9.98 0.98
N GLU A 60 -16.21 -8.84 1.53
CA GLU A 60 -15.68 -7.72 0.75
C GLU A 60 -14.26 -8.03 0.28
N GLY A 61 -13.89 -7.46 -0.88
CA GLY A 61 -12.54 -7.60 -1.41
C GLY A 61 -11.51 -6.81 -0.60
N LEU A 62 -10.23 -7.08 -0.89
CA LEU A 62 -9.11 -6.27 -0.42
C LEU A 62 -8.70 -5.26 -1.48
N LEU A 63 -8.28 -4.08 -1.02
CA LEU A 63 -7.66 -3.07 -1.85
C LEU A 63 -6.25 -2.77 -1.33
N LEU A 64 -5.25 -3.00 -2.18
CA LEU A 64 -3.89 -2.52 -1.97
C LEU A 64 -3.65 -1.26 -2.78
N GLN A 65 -3.05 -0.24 -2.17
CA GLN A 65 -2.85 1.05 -2.80
C GLN A 65 -1.60 1.77 -2.29
N ILE A 66 -1.12 2.75 -3.06
CA ILE A 66 0.00 3.61 -2.70
C ILE A 66 -0.09 4.92 -3.49
N PHE A 67 0.40 6.02 -2.93
CA PHE A 67 0.35 7.35 -3.55
C PHE A 67 1.75 7.87 -3.88
N THR A 68 1.91 8.43 -5.08
CA THR A 68 3.13 9.18 -5.42
C THR A 68 3.17 10.50 -4.66
N GLN A 69 4.36 11.06 -4.47
CA GLN A 69 4.47 12.45 -4.04
C GLN A 69 3.82 13.38 -5.08
N ASN A 70 3.47 14.60 -4.67
CA ASN A 70 2.89 15.59 -5.56
C ASN A 70 3.90 15.93 -6.67
N VAL A 71 3.57 15.55 -7.91
CA VAL A 71 4.42 15.76 -9.10
C VAL A 71 4.26 17.15 -9.71
N ILE A 72 3.22 17.90 -9.32
CA ILE A 72 2.98 19.28 -9.73
C ILE A 72 2.71 20.09 -8.44
N GLY A 73 3.53 21.11 -8.19
CA GLY A 73 3.32 22.07 -7.08
C GLY A 73 2.04 22.91 -7.28
N PRO A 74 1.59 23.67 -6.28
CA PRO A 74 0.39 24.51 -6.44
C PRO A 74 0.57 25.43 -7.66
N ILE A 75 -0.44 25.45 -8.53
CA ILE A 75 -0.61 26.52 -9.51
C ILE A 75 -0.96 27.80 -8.75
#